data_AF-A0A971QDB9-F1
#
_entry.id   AF-A0A971QDB9-F1
#
_cell.length_a   1.000
_cell.length_b   1.000
_cell.length_c   1.000
_cell.angle_alpha   90.00
_cell.angle_beta   90.00
_cell.angle_gamma   90.00
#
_symmetry.space_group_name_H-M   'P 1'
#
loop_
_entity.id
_entity.type
_entity.pdbx_description
1 polymer ?
#
loop_
_entity_poly.entity_id
_entity_poly.type
_entity_poly.pdbx_seq_one_letter_code
_entity_poly.pdbx_strand_id
1 'polypeptide(L)' 'MPDADTTIPPNSSLCVDHLARKPGVCIPWERKLDELPPITGDPRLVRKVWEDIDGLGYVYIWHCLLSF' A
#
# COMPACT_ATOMS: atom_id res chain seq x y z
N MET A 1 5.13 29.33 -20.19
CA MET A 1 4.84 29.90 -18.85
C MET A 1 3.68 30.88 -19.01
N PRO A 2 2.73 31.04 -18.06
CA PRO A 2 2.43 30.33 -16.79
C PRO A 2 0.93 29.88 -16.68
N ASP A 3 0.56 28.79 -15.99
CA ASP A 3 0.16 28.59 -14.57
C ASP A 3 -1.19 29.23 -14.11
N ALA A 4 -2.20 28.39 -13.82
CA ALA A 4 -3.35 28.56 -12.88
C ALA A 4 -4.42 27.47 -13.18
N ASP A 5 -4.52 26.34 -12.48
CA ASP A 5 -4.91 26.11 -11.08
C ASP A 5 -6.42 26.25 -10.77
N THR A 6 -6.90 25.27 -9.99
CA THR A 6 -8.10 25.26 -9.15
C THR A 6 -9.48 25.23 -9.83
N THR A 7 -10.07 24.04 -9.89
CA THR A 7 -11.42 23.77 -9.34
C THR A 7 -11.69 22.26 -9.27
N ILE A 8 -10.96 21.58 -8.39
CA ILE A 8 -11.45 20.31 -7.81
C ILE A 8 -12.24 20.71 -6.54
N PRO A 9 -13.53 20.36 -6.41
CA PRO A 9 -14.37 20.86 -5.34
C PRO A 9 -13.93 20.35 -3.95
N PRO A 10 -13.92 21.22 -2.92
CA PRO A 10 -13.54 20.88 -1.56
C PRO A 10 -14.79 20.50 -0.72
N ASN A 11 -15.41 19.35 -0.98
CA ASN A 11 -16.00 18.52 0.09
C ASN A 11 -16.44 17.15 -0.42
N SER A 12 -15.99 16.12 0.27
CA SER A 12 -16.75 14.90 0.60
C SER A 12 -15.73 13.90 1.14
N SER A 13 -15.22 14.17 2.35
CA SER A 13 -14.96 13.25 3.48
C SER A 13 -14.58 11.77 3.29
N LEU A 14 -14.17 11.33 2.10
CA LEU A 14 -13.50 10.08 1.84
C LEU A 14 -12.04 10.44 1.72
N CYS A 15 -11.33 10.48 2.85
CA CYS A 15 -9.88 10.44 2.85
C CYS A 15 -9.49 9.20 2.04
N VAL A 16 -9.12 9.39 0.78
CA VAL A 16 -8.83 8.32 -0.15
C VAL A 16 -7.43 7.77 0.17
N ASP A 17 -7.33 7.08 1.30
CA ASP A 17 -6.26 6.11 1.60
C ASP A 17 -6.21 4.99 0.53
N HIS A 18 -7.16 4.97 -0.41
CA HIS A 18 -7.32 3.99 -1.46
C HIS A 18 -6.55 4.29 -2.76
N LEU A 19 -6.13 5.53 -3.02
CA LEU A 19 -5.44 5.90 -4.28
C LEU A 19 -3.91 6.00 -4.13
N ALA A 20 -3.40 6.05 -2.91
CA ALA A 20 -1.96 6.12 -2.64
C ALA A 20 -1.30 4.74 -2.45
N ARG A 21 -2.06 3.64 -2.55
CA ARG A 21 -1.47 2.29 -2.55
C ARG A 21 -0.92 1.99 -3.94
N LYS A 22 0.38 1.65 -4.01
CA LYS A 22 1.00 1.21 -5.26
C LYS A 22 0.27 -0.03 -5.78
N PRO A 23 -0.04 -0.11 -7.08
CA PRO A 23 -0.62 -1.31 -7.66
C PRO A 23 0.33 -2.49 -7.44
N GLY A 24 -0.21 -3.64 -7.02
CA GLY A 24 0.58 -4.83 -6.69
C GLY A 24 0.97 -4.99 -5.21
N VAL A 25 0.54 -4.08 -4.34
CA VAL A 25 0.79 -4.12 -2.89
C VAL A 25 -0.55 -4.15 -2.14
N CYS A 26 -0.73 -5.09 -1.24
CA CYS A 26 -1.91 -5.19 -0.38
C CYS A 26 -1.80 -4.22 0.80
N ILE A 27 -0.67 -4.26 1.52
CA ILE A 27 -0.39 -3.42 2.70
C ILE A 27 1.04 -2.85 2.62
N PRO A 28 1.19 -1.51 2.52
CA PRO A 28 2.49 -0.88 2.44
C PRO A 28 3.29 -1.04 3.74
N TRP A 29 4.62 -1.16 3.62
CA TRP A 29 5.53 -1.37 4.75
C TRP A 29 5.39 -0.32 5.84
N GLU A 30 5.13 0.94 5.47
CA GLU A 30 4.93 2.05 6.40
C GLU A 30 3.75 1.82 7.34
N ARG A 31 2.64 1.26 6.83
CA ARG A 31 1.47 0.91 7.65
C ARG A 31 1.72 -0.31 8.53
N LYS A 32 2.62 -1.19 8.12
CA LYS A 32 2.97 -2.40 8.88
C LYS A 32 3.96 -2.15 9.98
N LEU A 33 4.85 -1.18 9.82
CA LEU A 33 5.73 -0.71 10.88
C LEU A 33 4.96 -0.18 12.09
N ASP A 34 3.81 0.47 11.88
CA ASP A 34 2.96 0.98 12.98
C ASP A 34 2.32 -0.14 13.82
N GLU A 35 2.10 -1.31 13.22
CA GLU A 35 1.50 -2.48 13.89
C GLU A 35 2.58 -3.38 14.54
N LEU A 36 3.80 -3.36 14.01
CA LEU A 36 4.86 -4.25 14.45
C LEU A 36 5.52 -3.73 15.75
N PRO A 37 5.82 -4.63 16.71
CA PRO A 37 6.65 -4.28 17.85
C PRO A 37 8.07 -3.89 17.38
N PRO A 38 8.85 -3.17 18.22
CA PRO A 38 10.20 -2.73 17.86
C PRO A 38 11.05 -3.89 17.36
N ILE A 39 11.50 -3.78 16.10
CA ILE A 39 12.26 -4.82 15.42
C ILE A 39 13.61 -4.97 16.12
N THR A 40 13.83 -6.12 16.75
CA THR A 40 15.05 -6.42 17.52
C THR A 40 16.20 -6.96 16.63
N GLY A 41 15.92 -7.27 15.36
CA GLY A 41 16.87 -7.79 14.36
C GLY A 41 17.15 -6.81 13.23
N ASP A 42 17.62 -7.30 12.08
CA ASP A 42 17.87 -6.46 10.90
C ASP A 42 16.55 -6.01 10.25
N PRO A 43 16.19 -4.71 10.32
CA PRO A 43 14.94 -4.20 9.76
C PRO A 43 14.88 -4.31 8.23
N ARG A 44 16.03 -4.38 7.55
CA ARG A 44 16.08 -4.52 6.08
C ARG A 44 15.61 -5.91 5.65
N LEU A 45 15.95 -6.94 6.43
CA LEU A 45 15.53 -8.31 6.16
C LEU A 45 14.02 -8.47 6.39
N VAL A 46 13.51 -7.93 7.50
CA VAL A 46 12.06 -7.99 7.81
C VAL A 46 11.25 -7.29 6.72
N ARG A 47 11.70 -6.10 6.30
CA ARG A 47 11.06 -5.37 5.20
C ARG A 47 11.04 -6.18 3.92
N LYS A 48 12.17 -6.78 3.53
CA LYS A 48 12.27 -7.58 2.30
C LYS A 48 11.30 -8.75 2.32
N VAL A 49 11.30 -9.51 3.42
CA VAL A 49 10.41 -10.67 3.58
C VAL A 49 8.94 -10.23 3.57
N TRP A 50 8.62 -9.08 4.19
CA TRP A 50 7.28 -8.53 4.15
C TRP A 50 6.83 -8.16 2.73
N GLU A 51 7.65 -7.41 1.99
CA GLU A 51 7.35 -7.01 0.61
C GLU A 51 7.17 -8.23 -0.32
N ASP A 52 8.00 -9.27 -0.16
CA ASP A 52 7.88 -10.53 -0.91
C ASP A 52 6.55 -11.24 -0.60
N ILE A 53 6.17 -11.35 0.68
CA ILE A 53 4.91 -12.00 1.09
C ILE A 53 3.69 -11.19 0.65
N ASP A 54 3.74 -9.87 0.78
CA ASP A 54 2.64 -8.98 0.40
C ASP A 54 2.33 -9.08 -1.11
N GLY A 55 3.38 -9.12 -1.95
CA GLY A 55 3.24 -9.36 -3.38
C GLY A 55 2.65 -10.74 -3.70
N LEU A 56 3.06 -11.80 -2.99
CA LEU A 56 2.46 -13.13 -3.16
C LEU A 56 0.99 -13.15 -2.74
N GLY A 57 0.63 -12.45 -1.66
CA GLY A 57 -0.75 -12.31 -1.20
C GLY A 57 -1.64 -11.63 -2.25
N TYR A 58 -1.14 -10.56 -2.86
CA TYR A 58 -1.83 -9.89 -3.97
C TYR A 58 -2.13 -10.86 -5.11
N VAL A 59 -1.12 -11.62 -5.58
CA VAL A 59 -1.28 -12.58 -6.67
C VAL A 59 -2.24 -13.71 -6.29
N TYR A 60 -2.19 -14.21 -5.06
CA TYR A 60 -3.09 -15.25 -4.58
C TYR A 60 -4.56 -14.82 -4.63
N ILE A 61 -4.87 -13.61 -4.17
CA ILE A 61 -6.23 -13.04 -4.23
C ILE A 61 -6.73 -13.02 -5.66
N TRP A 62 -5.91 -12.53 -6.61
CA TRP A 62 -6.28 -12.51 -8.02
C TRP A 62 -6.43 -13.91 -8.61
N HIS A 63 -5.56 -14.85 -8.25
CA HIS A 63 -5.67 -16.23 -8.70
C HIS A 63 -6.98 -16.87 -8.24
N CYS A 64 -7.40 -16.64 -6.99
CA CYS A 64 -8.69 -17.09 -6.47
C CYS A 64 -9.89 -16.44 -7.18
N LEU A 65 -9.76 -15.20 -7.65
CA LEU A 65 -10.82 -14.43 -8.32
C LEU A 65 -10.90 -14.63 -9.84
N LEU A 66 -9.88 -15.19 -10.48
CA LEU A 66 -9.82 -15.33 -11.94
C LEU A 66 -9.76 -16.79 -12.41
N SER A 67 -9.46 -17.73 -11.51
CA SER A 67 -9.31 -19.16 -11.86
C SER A 67 -10.56 -19.99 -11.57
N PHE A 68 -11.75 -19.45 -11.89
CA PHE A 68 -13.02 -20.18 -11.84
C PHE A 68 -13.75 -20.14 -13.18
#